data_AF-A0A3D3KR45-F1
#
_entry.id   AF-A0A3D3KR45-F1
#
_cell.length_a   1.000
_cell.length_b   1.000
_cell.length_c   1.000
_cell.angle_alpha   90.00
_cell.angle_beta   90.00
_cell.angle_gamma   90.00
#
_symmetry.space_group_name_H-M   'P 1'
#
loop_
_entity.id
_entity.type
_entity.pdbx_description
1 polymer ?
#
loop_
_entity_poly.entity_id
_entity_poly.type
_entity_poly.pdbx_seq_one_letter_code
_entity_poly.pdbx_strand_id
1 'polypeptide(L)' 'MSFPNHRPRRLRTTPAMRRLTAEYRLAPADLILPAFIREGLSEPSPITSMPGVVQHTTESLKRAAA' A
#
# COMPACT_ATOMS: atom_id res chain seq x y z
N MET A 1 25.53 18.39 20.88
CA MET A 1 24.52 18.07 21.91
C MET A 1 24.81 16.69 22.48
N SER A 2 24.74 16.51 23.80
CA SER A 2 25.01 15.22 24.46
C SER A 2 23.85 14.79 25.34
N PHE A 3 23.80 13.50 25.67
CA PHE A 3 22.98 12.99 26.75
C PHE A 3 23.44 13.63 28.08
N PRO A 4 22.54 14.02 29.00
CA PRO A 4 21.10 13.78 29.04
C PRO A 4 20.24 14.87 28.40
N ASN A 5 20.84 15.94 27.88
CA ASN A 5 20.11 17.12 27.36
C ASN A 5 19.42 16.82 26.03
N HIS A 6 20.04 16.00 25.17
CA HIS A 6 19.43 15.53 23.94
C HIS A 6 19.01 14.06 24.08
N ARG A 7 17.70 13.82 24.12
CA ARG A 7 17.11 12.48 24.27
C ARG A 7 16.07 12.23 23.18
N PRO A 8 16.47 11.69 22.03
CA PRO A 8 15.56 11.41 20.91
C PRO A 8 14.37 10.52 21.28
N ARG A 9 14.50 9.69 22.33
CA ARG A 9 13.41 8.86 22.86
C ARG A 9 12.22 9.66 23.38
N ARG A 10 12.37 10.94 23.77
CA ARG A 10 11.27 11.80 24.24
C ARG A 10 10.15 11.95 23.20
N LEU A 11 10.50 12.01 21.92
CA LEU A 11 9.52 12.10 20.83
C LEU A 11 8.88 10.76 20.47
N ARG A 12 9.33 9.65 21.07
CA ARG A 12 8.88 8.28 20.74
C ARG A 12 8.01 7.63 21.81
N THR A 13 7.71 8.35 22.90
CA THR A 13 7.06 7.83 24.11
C THR A 13 5.60 7.40 23.88
N THR A 14 4.82 8.16 23.12
CA THR A 14 3.41 7.87 22.88
C THR A 14 3.09 7.80 21.38
N PRO A 15 2.02 7.08 20.98
CA PRO A 15 1.54 7.11 19.61
C PRO A 15 1.22 8.53 19.11
N ALA A 16 0.68 9.40 19.98
CA ALA A 16 0.39 10.79 19.63
C ALA A 16 1.65 11.59 19.31
N MET A 17 2.70 11.49 20.13
CA MET A 17 3.98 12.16 19.87
C MET A 17 4.63 11.69 18.58
N ARG A 18 4.63 10.38 18.33
CA ARG A 18 5.19 9.83 17.07
C ARG A 18 4.44 10.31 15.84
N ARG A 19 3.11 10.45 15.90
CA ARG A 19 2.30 10.99 14.79
C ARG A 19 2.52 12.49 14.56
N LEU A 20 2.72 13.26 15.64
CA LEU A 20 2.99 14.70 15.56
C LEU A 20 4.32 14.98 14.85
N THR A 21 5.34 14.17 15.11
CA THR A 21 6.69 14.35 14.55
C THR A 21 6.98 13.45 13.35
N ALA A 22 5.99 12.78 12.78
CA ALA A 22 6.18 11.94 11.61
C ALA A 22 6.48 12.80 10.38
N GLU A 23 7.55 12.49 9.66
CA GLU A 23 7.97 13.24 8.46
C GLU A 23 7.18 12.82 7.22
N TYR A 24 6.79 11.54 7.14
CA TYR A 24 6.09 10.97 6.00
C TYR A 24 4.76 10.37 6.42
N ARG A 25 3.77 10.47 5.53
CA ARG A 25 2.48 9.81 5.65
C ARG A 25 2.17 9.18 4.30
N LEU A 26 1.62 7.96 4.33
CA LEU A 26 1.09 7.30 3.15
C LEU A 26 -0.41 7.59 3.09
N ALA A 27 -0.89 8.10 1.96
CA ALA A 27 -2.30 8.30 1.67
C ALA A 27 -2.74 7.39 0.51
N PRO A 28 -4.04 7.03 0.43
CA PRO A 28 -4.55 6.29 -0.74
C PRO A 28 -4.29 6.99 -2.08
N ALA A 29 -4.19 8.32 -2.08
CA ALA A 29 -3.86 9.11 -3.27
C ALA A 29 -2.44 8.87 -3.81
N ASP A 30 -1.54 8.31 -2.99
CA ASP A 30 -0.17 7.96 -3.40
C ASP A 30 -0.10 6.57 -4.05
N LEU A 31 -1.21 5.83 -4.09
CA LEU A 31 -1.25 4.44 -4.56
C LEU A 31 -1.73 4.35 -6.01
N ILE A 32 -1.02 3.54 -6.79
CA ILE A 32 -1.44 3.09 -8.13
C ILE A 32 -1.58 1.58 -8.06
N LEU A 33 -2.70 1.04 -8.57
CA LEU A 33 -2.95 -0.40 -8.66
C LEU A 33 -2.73 -0.89 -10.11
N PRO A 34 -1.60 -1.55 -10.42
CA PRO A 34 -1.45 -2.25 -11.68
C PRO A 34 -2.42 -3.43 -11.76
N ALA A 35 -3.08 -3.58 -12.90
CA ALA A 35 -3.96 -4.71 -13.18
C ALA A 35 -3.58 -5.36 -14.52
N PHE A 36 -3.67 -6.69 -14.58
CA PHE A 36 -3.34 -7.46 -15.78
C PHE A 36 -4.62 -7.89 -16.50
N ILE A 37 -4.70 -7.68 -17.81
CA ILE A 37 -5.80 -8.15 -18.65
C ILE A 37 -5.25 -9.21 -19.62
N ARG A 38 -6.01 -10.29 -19.82
CA ARG A 38 -5.71 -11.26 -20.89
C ARG A 38 -6.95 -11.48 -21.75
N GLU A 39 -6.80 -11.26 -23.05
CA GLU A 39 -7.84 -11.54 -24.05
C GLU A 39 -8.17 -13.04 -24.11
N GLY A 40 -9.42 -13.37 -24.44
CA GLY A 40 -9.88 -14.75 -24.57
C GLY A 40 -10.15 -15.49 -23.26
N LEU A 41 -10.03 -14.83 -22.10
CA LEU A 41 -10.46 -15.39 -20.83
C LEU A 41 -11.99 -15.30 -20.64
N SER A 42 -12.60 -16.38 -20.18
CA SER A 42 -13.98 -16.39 -19.67
C SER A 42 -14.06 -15.99 -18.19
N GLU A 43 -12.98 -16.22 -17.43
CA GLU A 43 -12.89 -15.95 -16.00
C GLU A 43 -11.47 -15.52 -15.60
N PRO A 44 -11.28 -14.82 -14.46
CA PRO A 44 -9.96 -14.43 -13.99
C PRO A 44 -9.03 -15.63 -13.76
N SER A 45 -7.80 -15.53 -14.26
CA SER A 45 -6.81 -16.60 -14.18
C SER A 45 -5.67 -16.22 -13.24
N PRO A 46 -5.35 -17.01 -12.20
CA PRO A 46 -4.26 -16.70 -11.28
C PRO A 46 -2.89 -16.65 -11.96
N ILE A 47 -2.06 -15.69 -11.53
CA ILE A 47 -0.63 -15.68 -11.88
C ILE A 47 0.11 -16.44 -10.77
N THR A 48 0.56 -17.66 -11.05
CA THR A 48 1.12 -18.57 -10.03
C THR A 48 2.36 -18.00 -9.33
N SER A 49 3.16 -17.20 -10.02
CA SER A 49 4.33 -16.50 -9.45
C SER A 49 3.98 -15.26 -8.64
N MET A 50 2.73 -14.77 -8.70
CA MET A 50 2.24 -13.59 -8.00
C MET A 50 1.00 -13.95 -7.18
N PRO A 51 1.15 -14.55 -5.98
CA PRO A 51 0.03 -14.95 -5.14
C PRO A 51 -0.93 -13.79 -4.85
N GLY A 52 -2.22 -14.02 -5.05
CA GLY A 52 -3.27 -13.00 -4.89
C GLY A 52 -3.48 -12.11 -6.11
N VAL A 53 -2.67 -12.25 -7.16
CA VAL A 53 -2.82 -11.50 -8.42
C VAL A 53 -3.39 -12.40 -9.51
N VAL A 54 -4.30 -11.85 -10.30
CA VAL A 54 -4.97 -12.53 -11.41
C VAL A 54 -4.84 -11.73 -12.70
N GLN A 55 -4.93 -12.43 -13.83
CA GLN A 55 -5.23 -11.85 -15.12
C GLN A 55 -6.75 -11.76 -15.26
N HIS A 56 -7.26 -10.54 -15.42
CA HIS A 56 -8.67 -10.24 -15.54
C HIS A 56 -9.18 -10.41 -16.96
N THR A 57 -10.48 -10.69 -17.07
CA THR A 57 -11.29 -10.31 -18.24
C THR A 57 -11.64 -8.82 -18.15
N THR A 58 -12.01 -8.18 -19.27
CA THR A 58 -12.46 -6.79 -19.27
C THR A 58 -13.59 -6.53 -18.27
N GLU A 59 -14.57 -7.45 -18.17
CA GLU A 59 -15.70 -7.31 -17.25
C GLU A 59 -15.28 -7.48 -15.78
N SER A 60 -14.40 -8.43 -15.47
CA SER A 60 -13.89 -8.59 -14.12
C SER A 60 -13.02 -7.40 -13.68
N LEU A 61 -12.28 -6.78 -14.61
CA LEU A 61 -11.51 -5.58 -14.32
C LEU A 61 -12.42 -4.38 -14.02
N LYS A 62 -13.49 -4.18 -14.82
CA LYS A 62 -14.47 -3.11 -14.55
C LYS A 62 -15.07 -3.24 -13.15
N ARG A 63 -15.40 -4.45 -12.70
CA ARG A 63 -15.91 -4.68 -11.33
C ARG A 63 -14.86 -4.41 -10.26
N ALA A 64 -13.58 -4.69 -10.53
CA ALA A 64 -12.49 -4.45 -9.59
C ALA A 64 -12.12 -2.96 -9.46
N ALA A 65 -12.39 -2.16 -10.51
CA ALA A 65 -12.11 -0.73 -10.54
C ALA A 65 -13.28 0.15 -10.06
N ALA A 66 -14.47 -0.43 -9.86
CA ALA A 66 -15.67 0.24 -9.37
C ALA A 66 -15.65 0.36 -7.84
#